data_AF-A0A354FDY6-F1
#
_entry.id   AF-A0A354FDY6-F1
#
_cell.length_a   1.000
_cell.length_b   1.000
_cell.length_c   1.000
_cell.angle_alpha   90.00
_cell.angle_beta   90.00
_cell.angle_gamma   90.00
#
_symmetry.space_group_name_H-M   'P 1'
#
loop_
_entity.id
_entity.type
_entity.pdbx_description
1 polymer ?
#
loop_
_entity_poly.entity_id
_entity_poly.type
_entity_poly.pdbx_seq_one_letter_code
_entity_poly.pdbx_strand_id
1 'polypeptide(L)'
;MFDFLGANAWMADKVLLATWESIYMVMISTVLSYLVGLPLGVILVATSEGHIVENKSVNTVLGSIVNAVRSVPFIIFLILIIPLTRLIVGTPIG
;
A
#
# COMPACT_ATOMS: atom_id res chain seq x y z
N MET A 1 19.02 -18.53 33.21
CA MET A 1 18.10 -19.00 32.15
C MET A 1 16.67 -18.50 32.39
N PHE A 2 16.11 -18.68 33.60
CA PHE A 2 14.73 -18.25 33.91
C PHE A 2 14.57 -16.75 34.27
N ASP A 3 15.63 -16.04 34.67
CA ASP A 3 15.56 -14.60 34.98
C ASP A 3 15.50 -13.66 33.75
N PHE A 4 15.90 -14.14 32.57
CA PHE A 4 15.84 -13.36 31.32
C PHE A 4 14.40 -13.21 30.80
N LEU A 5 13.52 -14.18 31.08
CA LEU A 5 12.11 -14.14 30.69
C LEU A 5 11.29 -13.26 31.66
N GLY A 6 11.65 -13.20 32.94
CA GLY A 6 10.99 -12.33 33.92
C GLY A 6 11.26 -10.83 33.71
N ALA A 7 12.50 -10.47 33.33
CA ALA A 7 12.88 -9.07 33.06
C ALA A 7 12.41 -8.55 31.69
N ASN A 8 12.15 -9.46 30.72
CA ASN A 8 11.75 -9.12 29.35
C ASN A 8 10.31 -9.57 29.02
N ALA A 9 9.48 -9.89 30.01
CA ALA A 9 8.08 -10.27 29.77
C ALA A 9 7.33 -9.20 28.95
N TRP A 10 7.66 -7.92 29.16
CA TRP A 10 7.16 -6.78 28.39
C TRP A 10 7.53 -6.85 26.89
N MET A 11 8.65 -7.48 26.52
CA MET A 11 9.05 -7.65 25.12
C MET A 11 8.09 -8.58 24.39
N ALA A 12 7.63 -9.65 25.04
CA ALA A 12 6.69 -10.58 24.44
C ALA A 12 5.38 -9.86 24.09
N ASP A 13 4.86 -9.05 25.01
CA ASP A 13 3.65 -8.25 24.78
C ASP A 13 3.84 -7.22 23.67
N LYS A 14 4.99 -6.53 23.63
CA LYS A 14 5.28 -5.51 22.60
C LYS A 14 5.47 -6.13 21.21
N VAL A 15 6.14 -7.26 21.11
CA VAL A 15 6.32 -7.97 19.84
C VAL A 15 4.98 -8.52 19.34
N LEU A 16 4.15 -9.06 20.23
CA LEU A 16 2.80 -9.51 19.88
C LEU A 16 1.96 -8.35 19.35
N LEU A 17 1.98 -7.20 20.03
CA LEU A 17 1.29 -5.99 19.59
C LEU A 17 1.78 -5.52 18.22
N ALA A 18 3.10 -5.38 18.03
CA ALA A 18 3.68 -4.92 16.77
C ALA A 18 3.40 -5.89 15.61
N THR A 19 3.33 -7.19 15.90
CA THR A 19 2.93 -8.21 14.93
C THR A 19 1.48 -8.00 14.51
N TRP A 20 0.59 -7.76 15.47
CA TRP A 20 -0.81 -7.47 15.19
C TRP A 20 -0.99 -6.17 14.41
N GLU A 21 -0.22 -5.13 14.76
CA GLU A 21 -0.16 -3.85 14.03
C GLU A 21 0.22 -4.07 12.58
N SER A 22 1.27 -4.85 12.33
CA SER A 22 1.72 -5.18 10.98
C SER A 22 0.66 -5.95 10.19
N ILE A 23 0.02 -6.93 10.82
CA ILE A 23 -1.05 -7.73 10.20
C ILE A 23 -2.22 -6.83 9.81
N TYR A 24 -2.74 -6.01 10.74
CA TYR A 24 -3.91 -5.18 10.42
C TYR A 24 -3.57 -4.15 9.34
N MET A 25 -2.37 -3.53 9.39
CA MET A 25 -1.94 -2.56 8.38
C MET A 25 -1.84 -3.20 6.98
N VAL A 26 -1.23 -4.39 6.88
CA VAL A 26 -1.12 -5.12 5.61
C VAL A 26 -2.49 -5.55 5.11
N MET A 27 -3.36 -6.08 5.97
CA MET A 27 -4.68 -6.54 5.57
C MET A 27 -5.54 -5.40 5.01
N ILE A 28 -5.64 -4.27 5.72
CA ILE A 28 -6.45 -3.13 5.27
C ILE A 28 -5.86 -2.52 4.00
N SER A 29 -4.55 -2.30 3.95
CA SER A 29 -3.89 -1.73 2.76
C SER A 29 -4.04 -2.63 1.55
N THR A 30 -3.96 -3.95 1.72
CA THR A 30 -4.18 -4.93 0.64
C THR A 30 -5.60 -4.85 0.12
N VAL A 31 -6.61 -4.88 0.99
CA VAL A 31 -8.01 -4.80 0.58
C VAL A 31 -8.29 -3.51 -0.21
N LEU A 32 -7.84 -2.37 0.29
CA LEU A 32 -8.01 -1.08 -0.41
C LEU A 32 -7.25 -1.05 -1.74
N SER A 33 -6.03 -1.58 -1.77
CA SER A 33 -5.22 -1.67 -2.99
C SER A 33 -5.87 -2.57 -4.03
N TYR A 34 -6.48 -3.68 -3.63
CA TYR A 34 -7.22 -4.55 -4.54
C TYR A 34 -8.48 -3.88 -5.08
N LEU A 35 -9.23 -3.16 -4.24
CA LEU A 35 -10.46 -2.50 -4.64
C LEU A 35 -10.24 -1.50 -5.78
N VAL A 36 -9.10 -0.80 -5.79
CA VAL A 36 -8.76 0.18 -6.83
C VAL A 36 -7.86 -0.43 -7.91
N GLY A 37 -6.85 -1.21 -7.52
CA GLY A 37 -5.85 -1.76 -8.41
C GLY A 37 -6.37 -2.85 -9.33
N LEU A 38 -7.33 -3.67 -8.87
CA LEU A 38 -7.91 -4.73 -9.70
C LEU A 38 -8.75 -4.16 -10.85
N PRO A 39 -9.70 -3.22 -10.63
CA PRO A 39 -10.38 -2.55 -11.73
C PRO A 39 -9.42 -1.84 -12.70
N LEU A 40 -8.42 -1.12 -12.19
CA LEU A 40 -7.42 -0.44 -13.04
C LEU A 40 -6.62 -1.44 -13.89
N GLY A 41 -6.22 -2.57 -13.31
CA GLY A 41 -5.53 -3.65 -14.03
C GLY A 41 -6.41 -4.27 -15.11
N VAL A 42 -7.68 -4.53 -14.81
CA VAL A 42 -8.65 -5.05 -15.80
C VAL A 42 -8.84 -4.07 -16.94
N ILE A 43 -8.97 -2.76 -16.67
CA ILE A 43 -9.10 -1.72 -17.71
C ILE A 43 -7.86 -1.67 -18.59
N LEU A 44 -6.66 -1.72 -18.02
CA LEU A 44 -5.41 -1.75 -18.80
C LEU A 44 -5.36 -2.99 -19.70
N VAL A 45 -5.70 -4.17 -19.21
CA VAL A 45 -5.71 -5.37 -20.04
C VAL A 45 -6.79 -5.27 -21.13
N ALA A 46 -8.01 -4.85 -20.80
CA ALA A 46 -9.11 -4.75 -21.75
C ALA A 46 -8.89 -3.72 -22.86
N THR A 47 -8.13 -2.65 -22.58
CA THR A 47 -7.82 -1.55 -23.52
C THR A 47 -6.53 -1.75 -24.31
N SER A 48 -5.80 -2.83 -24.06
CA SER A 48 -4.57 -3.17 -24.79
C SER A 48 -4.86 -3.49 -26.26
N GLU A 49 -3.83 -3.37 -27.10
CA GLU A 49 -3.92 -3.69 -28.54
C GLU A 49 -4.35 -5.15 -28.75
N GLY A 50 -5.39 -5.38 -29.57
CA GLY A 50 -5.93 -6.72 -29.83
C GLY A 50 -6.90 -7.27 -28.78
N HIS A 51 -7.35 -6.46 -27.81
CA HIS A 51 -8.35 -6.83 -26.80
C HIS A 51 -9.76 -6.28 -27.09
N ILE A 52 -10.73 -6.65 -26.23
CA ILE A 52 -12.18 -6.42 -26.40
C ILE A 52 -12.52 -4.93 -26.58
N VAL A 53 -11.83 -4.03 -25.85
CA VAL A 53 -12.13 -2.59 -25.81
C VAL A 53 -10.87 -1.80 -26.15
N GLU A 54 -10.19 -2.16 -27.23
CA GLU A 54 -8.93 -1.54 -27.64
C GLU A 54 -9.03 0.00 -27.66
N ASN A 55 -8.20 0.65 -26.84
CA ASN A 55 -8.07 2.09 -26.83
C ASN A 55 -6.63 2.46 -26.46
N LYS A 56 -5.81 2.66 -27.49
CA LYS A 56 -4.38 2.99 -27.34
C LYS A 56 -4.15 4.25 -26.51
N SER A 57 -5.03 5.25 -26.60
CA SER A 57 -4.90 6.49 -25.83
C SER A 57 -5.11 6.25 -24.34
N VAL A 58 -6.21 5.59 -23.97
CA VAL A 58 -6.51 5.25 -22.56
C VAL A 58 -5.44 4.34 -21.98
N ASN A 59 -5.06 3.29 -22.72
CA ASN A 59 -4.04 2.34 -22.29
C ASN A 59 -2.69 3.02 -22.05
N THR A 60 -2.26 3.89 -22.97
CA THR A 60 -0.98 4.60 -22.84
C THR A 60 -1.00 5.56 -21.66
N VAL A 61 -2.03 6.41 -21.52
CA VAL A 61 -2.10 7.40 -20.43
C VAL A 61 -2.18 6.71 -19.08
N LEU A 62 -3.10 5.75 -18.92
CA LEU A 62 -3.28 5.05 -17.65
C LEU A 62 -2.06 4.19 -17.32
N GLY A 63 -1.47 3.54 -18.34
CA GLY A 63 -0.26 2.75 -18.21
C GLY A 63 0.93 3.60 -17.77
N SER A 64 1.11 4.79 -18.36
CA SER A 64 2.14 5.75 -17.94
C SER A 64 1.97 6.18 -16.49
N ILE A 65 0.75 6.47 -16.04
CA ILE A 65 0.47 6.84 -14.64
C ILE A 65 0.81 5.69 -13.71
N VAL A 66 0.34 4.48 -14.01
CA VAL A 66 0.62 3.28 -13.19
C VAL A 66 2.12 2.99 -13.15
N ASN A 67 2.81 3.11 -14.28
CA ASN A 67 4.26 2.93 -14.34
C ASN A 67 5.00 3.99 -13.51
N ALA A 68 4.58 5.25 -13.57
CA ALA A 68 5.16 6.32 -12.77
C ALA A 68 4.98 6.04 -11.27
N VAL A 69 3.77 5.72 -10.81
CA VAL A 69 3.51 5.40 -9.39
C VAL A 69 4.34 4.21 -8.92
N ARG A 70 4.41 3.13 -9.73
CA ARG A 70 5.22 1.94 -9.41
C ARG A 70 6.72 2.21 -9.35
N SER A 71 7.20 3.22 -10.08
CA SER A 71 8.61 3.58 -10.11
C SER A 71 9.05 4.40 -8.89
N VAL A 72 8.11 4.99 -8.14
CA VAL A 72 8.44 5.78 -6.94
C VAL A 72 8.94 4.84 -5.84
N PRO A 73 10.17 5.03 -5.32
CA PRO A 73 10.65 4.27 -4.18
C PRO A 73 9.75 4.46 -2.97
N PHE A 74 9.51 3.39 -2.20
CA PHE A 74 8.61 3.43 -1.04
C PHE A 74 8.94 4.56 -0.05
N ILE A 75 10.22 4.78 0.24
CA ILE A 75 10.69 5.84 1.15
C ILE A 75 10.28 7.23 0.64
N ILE A 76 10.38 7.47 -0.66
CA ILE A 76 9.98 8.75 -1.26
C ILE A 76 8.46 8.91 -1.17
N PHE A 77 7.70 7.86 -1.50
CA PHE A 77 6.24 7.88 -1.41
C PHE A 77 5.74 8.16 0.02
N LEU A 78 6.40 7.58 1.03
CA LEU A 78 6.11 7.83 2.44
C LEU A 78 6.25 9.31 2.81
N ILE A 79 7.27 10.00 2.29
CA ILE A 79 7.45 11.44 2.54
C ILE A 79 6.41 12.25 1.76
N LEU A 80 6.15 11.88 0.50
CA LEU A 80 5.18 12.57 -0.36
C LEU A 80 3.75 12.49 0.17
N ILE A 81 3.39 11.44 0.90
CA ILE A 81 2.04 11.27 1.43
C ILE A 81 1.78 12.04 2.74
N ILE A 82 2.81 12.53 3.44
CA ILE A 82 2.68 13.31 4.69
C ILE A 82 1.66 14.47 4.60
N PRO A 83 1.70 15.37 3.60
CA PRO A 83 0.71 16.43 3.51
C PRO A 83 -0.72 15.89 3.32
N LEU A 84 -0.87 14.78 2.60
CA LEU A 84 -2.15 14.12 2.38
C LEU A 84 -2.67 13.45 3.65
N THR A 85 -1.82 12.73 4.39
CA THR A 85 -2.21 12.09 5.66
C THR A 85 -2.59 13.12 6.71
N ARG A 86 -1.88 14.25 6.80
CA ARG A 86 -2.28 15.37 7.68
C ARG A 86 -3.65 15.93 7.33
N LEU A 87 -3.97 16.03 6.04
CA LEU A 87 -5.25 16.55 5.59
C LEU A 87 -6.41 15.60 5.91
N ILE A 88 -6.19 14.29 5.83
CA ILE A 88 -7.25 13.27 6.03
C ILE A 88 -7.39 12.88 7.50
N VAL A 89 -6.27 12.65 8.20
CA VAL A 89 -6.22 12.06 9.55
C VAL A 89 -5.94 13.11 10.62
N GLY A 90 -5.38 14.26 10.25
CA GLY A 90 -5.02 15.33 11.19
C GLY A 90 -3.62 15.22 11.79
N THR A 91 -2.95 14.07 11.63
CA THR A 91 -1.57 13.83 12.11
C THR A 91 -0.65 13.42 10.94
N PRO A 92 0.67 13.70 11.01
CA PRO A 92 1.63 13.36 9.94
C PRO A 92 1.77 11.85 9.70
N ILE A 93 1.59 11.11 10.77
CA ILE A 93 1.65 9.66 10.93
C ILE A 93 0.59 9.44 12.01
N GLY A 94 -0.32 8.48 11.84
CA GLY A 94 -1.39 8.19 12.80
C GLY A 94 -0.96 8.40 14.24
#